data_AF-A0A352NSZ6-F1
#
_entry.id   AF-A0A352NSZ6-F1
#
_cell.length_a   1.000
_cell.length_b   1.000
_cell.length_c   1.000
_cell.angle_alpha   90.00
_cell.angle_beta   90.00
_cell.angle_gamma   90.00
#
_symmetry.space_group_name_H-M   'P 1'
#
loop_
_entity.id
_entity.type
_entity.pdbx_description
1 polymer ?
#
loop_
_entity_poly.entity_id
_entity_poly.type
_entity_poly.pdbx_seq_one_letter_code
_entity_poly.pdbx_strand_id
1 'polypeptide(L)'
;MKELLAQLTNLETESKNLINKQDTTAEEITAKLSEIKAHKAKIEVQKEIDSLEEERQKQAQIPVNEPIYAKPKDPDEKKWKGGMGEFLQAVAAASSPGGRMDNRLIYQNSATGLNESVTSEGGFMLDNDFIQGLFDAMMAESQVANRIRM
;
A
#
# COMPACT_ATOMS: atom_id res chain seq x y z
N MET A 1 6.63 3.44 31.71
CA MET A 1 7.03 2.31 32.58
C MET A 1 8.31 2.56 33.41
N LYS A 2 9.43 3.02 32.81
CA LYS A 2 10.73 3.18 33.52
C LYS A 2 10.68 4.08 34.77
N GLU A 3 9.96 5.20 34.71
CA GLU A 3 9.84 6.13 35.85
C GLU A 3 9.05 5.53 37.02
N LEU A 4 7.96 4.81 36.74
CA LEU A 4 7.15 4.14 37.77
C LEU A 4 7.90 3.00 38.47
N LEU A 5 8.76 2.29 37.73
CA LEU A 5 9.64 1.27 38.30
C LEU A 5 10.71 1.88 39.22
N ALA A 6 11.32 3.01 38.82
CA ALA A 6 12.29 3.73 39.64
C ALA A 6 11.67 4.29 40.93
N GLN A 7 10.43 4.79 40.85
CA GLN A 7 9.68 5.24 42.03
C GLN A 7 9.36 4.08 42.98
N LEU A 8 9.00 2.91 42.45
CA LEU A 8 8.76 1.72 43.25
C LEU A 8 10.03 1.22 43.95
N THR A 9 11.16 1.18 43.25
CA THR A 9 12.44 0.77 43.86
C THR A 9 12.87 1.74 44.95
N ASN A 10 12.68 3.05 44.75
CA ASN A 10 12.98 4.05 45.76
C ASN A 10 12.07 3.88 47.00
N LEU A 11 10.76 3.74 46.81
CA LEU A 11 9.81 3.50 47.92
C LEU A 11 10.09 2.18 48.66
N GLU A 12 10.48 1.12 47.97
CA GLU A 12 10.87 -0.15 48.61
C GLU A 12 12.18 -0.02 49.40
N THR A 13 13.15 0.77 48.93
CA THR A 13 14.38 1.06 49.68
C THR A 13 14.11 1.96 50.89
N GLU A 14 13.24 2.96 50.76
CA GLU A 14 12.83 3.83 51.87
C GLU A 14 12.06 3.04 52.93
N SER A 15 11.14 2.17 52.53
CA SER A 15 10.42 1.28 53.45
C SER A 15 11.38 0.33 54.20
N LYS A 16 12.34 -0.28 53.51
CA LYS A 16 13.37 -1.12 54.15
C LYS A 16 14.24 -0.33 55.14
N ASN A 17 14.59 0.91 54.80
CA ASN A 17 15.38 1.78 55.67
C ASN A 17 14.59 2.26 56.90
N LEU A 18 13.27 2.47 56.77
CA LEU A 18 12.38 2.81 57.88
C LEU A 18 12.15 1.62 58.82
N ILE A 19 11.98 0.41 58.28
CA ILE A 19 11.85 -0.83 59.07
C ILE A 19 13.10 -1.13 59.92
N ASN A 20 14.29 -0.73 59.44
CA ASN A 20 15.55 -0.91 60.18
C ASN A 20 15.80 0.16 61.27
N LYS A 21 15.03 1.25 61.31
CA LYS A 21 15.12 2.27 62.38
C LYS A 21 14.18 1.90 63.53
N GLN A 22 14.73 1.78 64.73
CA GLN A 22 14.04 1.32 65.96
C GLN A 22 12.90 2.23 66.47
N ASP A 23 12.65 3.41 65.88
CA ASP A 23 11.64 4.40 66.32
C ASP A 23 10.66 4.79 65.18
N THR A 24 10.08 3.81 64.47
CA THR A 24 9.05 4.10 63.45
C THR A 24 7.68 3.60 63.87
N THR A 25 6.67 4.48 63.77
CA THR A 25 5.28 4.17 64.11
C THR A 25 4.68 3.25 63.03
N ALA A 26 3.86 2.29 63.45
CA ALA A 26 3.22 1.32 62.54
C ALA A 26 2.36 1.99 61.43
N GLU A 27 1.93 3.23 61.66
CA GLU A 27 1.13 4.03 60.73
C GLU A 27 1.92 4.50 59.50
N GLU A 28 3.19 4.87 59.66
CA GLU A 28 4.03 5.30 58.53
C GLU A 28 4.43 4.13 57.63
N ILE A 29 4.67 2.95 58.22
CA ILE A 29 4.96 1.71 57.49
C ILE A 29 3.73 1.25 56.70
N THR A 30 2.54 1.31 57.29
CA THR A 30 1.29 0.92 56.60
C THR A 30 0.91 1.89 55.48
N ALA A 31 1.12 3.20 55.68
CA ALA A 31 0.94 4.19 54.62
C ALA A 31 1.87 3.93 53.42
N LYS A 32 3.16 3.69 53.65
CA LYS A 32 4.14 3.40 52.58
C LYS A 32 3.84 2.08 51.86
N LEU A 33 3.35 1.06 52.57
CA LEU A 33 2.89 -0.18 51.95
C LEU A 33 1.66 0.02 51.07
N SER A 34 0.74 0.91 51.46
CA SER A 34 -0.43 1.26 50.65
C SER A 34 -0.03 1.97 49.35
N GLU A 35 0.94 2.88 49.41
CA GLU A 35 1.52 3.57 48.25
C GLU A 35 2.20 2.57 47.30
N ILE A 36 3.01 1.64 47.85
CA ILE A 36 3.65 0.57 47.05
C ILE A 36 2.60 -0.30 46.36
N LYS A 37 1.50 -0.65 47.06
CA LYS A 37 0.41 -1.44 46.48
C LYS A 37 -0.30 -0.69 45.34
N ALA A 38 -0.54 0.62 45.52
CA ALA A 38 -1.15 1.45 44.49
C ALA A 38 -0.25 1.61 43.25
N HIS A 39 1.06 1.80 43.45
CA HIS A 39 2.02 1.88 42.35
C HIS A 39 2.20 0.54 41.63
N LYS A 40 2.18 -0.60 42.34
CA LYS A 40 2.17 -1.94 41.73
C LYS A 40 0.94 -2.16 40.84
N ALA A 41 -0.25 -1.77 41.32
CA ALA A 41 -1.47 -1.87 40.51
C ALA A 41 -1.42 -1.01 39.24
N LYS A 42 -0.88 0.21 39.33
CA LYS A 42 -0.67 1.07 38.14
C LYS A 42 0.32 0.48 37.15
N ILE A 43 1.38 -0.20 37.62
CA ILE A 43 2.37 -0.84 36.76
C ILE A 43 1.76 -2.06 36.05
N GLU A 44 0.92 -2.84 36.73
CA GLU A 44 0.21 -3.99 36.12
C GLU A 44 -0.65 -3.52 34.95
N VAL A 45 -1.48 -2.50 35.16
CA VAL A 45 -2.32 -1.90 34.11
C VAL A 45 -1.49 -1.33 32.98
N GLN A 46 -0.37 -0.66 33.27
CA GLN A 46 0.50 -0.11 32.22
C GLN A 46 1.15 -1.22 31.38
N LYS A 47 1.53 -2.36 31.98
CA LYS A 47 2.08 -3.50 31.24
C LYS A 47 1.06 -4.12 30.29
N GLU A 48 -0.20 -4.22 30.71
CA GLU A 48 -1.29 -4.69 29.83
C GLU A 48 -1.56 -3.72 28.67
N ILE A 49 -1.50 -2.42 28.91
CA ILE A 49 -1.64 -1.41 27.84
C ILE A 49 -0.46 -1.51 26.86
N ASP A 50 0.77 -1.61 27.37
CA ASP A 50 1.97 -1.68 26.54
C ASP A 50 1.96 -2.96 25.67
N SER A 51 1.50 -4.10 26.20
CA SER A 51 1.39 -5.35 25.42
C SER A 51 0.30 -5.29 24.34
N LEU A 52 -0.84 -4.68 24.64
CA LEU A 52 -1.91 -4.46 23.66
C LEU A 52 -1.49 -3.47 22.56
N GLU A 53 -0.69 -2.47 22.91
CA GLU A 53 -0.13 -1.52 21.94
C GLU A 53 0.88 -2.20 21.01
N GLU A 54 1.76 -3.06 21.53
CA GLU A 54 2.68 -3.84 20.71
C GLU A 54 1.96 -4.74 19.70
N GLU A 55 0.87 -5.41 20.12
CA GLU A 55 0.05 -6.21 19.21
C GLU A 55 -0.66 -5.35 18.16
N ARG A 56 -1.15 -4.15 18.51
CA ARG A 56 -1.70 -3.19 17.54
C ARG A 56 -0.65 -2.71 16.53
N GLN A 57 0.57 -2.43 16.98
CA GLN A 57 1.66 -1.99 16.11
C GLN A 57 2.07 -3.07 15.12
N LYS A 58 2.08 -4.35 15.54
CA LYS A 58 2.32 -5.48 14.64
C LYS A 58 1.23 -5.60 13.58
N GLN A 59 -0.04 -5.43 13.97
CA GLN A 59 -1.17 -5.49 13.03
C GLN A 59 -1.17 -4.30 12.05
N ALA A 60 -0.79 -3.10 12.51
CA ALA A 60 -0.73 -1.91 11.67
C ALA A 60 0.37 -1.97 10.59
N GLN A 61 1.43 -2.76 10.82
CA GLN A 61 2.50 -2.96 9.82
C GLN A 61 2.15 -3.96 8.73
N ILE A 62 1.04 -4.69 8.85
CA ILE A 62 0.59 -5.63 7.82
C ILE A 62 -0.24 -4.84 6.81
N PRO A 63 0.26 -4.64 5.57
CA PRO A 63 -0.53 -3.95 4.55
C PRO A 63 -1.81 -4.74 4.25
N VAL A 64 -2.95 -4.06 4.28
CA VAL A 64 -4.29 -4.65 4.09
C VAL A 64 -4.47 -5.26 2.69
N ASN A 65 -3.68 -4.79 1.72
CA ASN A 65 -3.65 -5.28 0.35
C ASN A 65 -2.20 -5.49 -0.09
N GLU A 66 -1.96 -6.56 -0.84
CA GLU A 66 -0.67 -6.78 -1.50
C GLU A 66 -0.35 -5.58 -2.43
N PRO A 67 0.88 -5.04 -2.39
CA PRO A 67 1.28 -3.98 -3.32
C PRO A 67 1.13 -4.48 -4.75
N ILE A 68 0.38 -3.73 -5.57
CA ILE A 68 0.27 -4.03 -7.01
C ILE A 68 1.59 -3.62 -7.65
N TYR A 69 2.48 -4.58 -7.87
CA TYR A 69 3.70 -4.35 -8.63
C TYR A 69 3.34 -4.26 -10.11
N ALA A 70 3.82 -3.21 -10.79
CA ALA A 70 3.75 -3.14 -12.24
C ALA A 70 4.58 -4.30 -12.82
N LYS A 71 3.91 -5.31 -13.35
CA LYS A 71 4.58 -6.35 -14.12
C LYS A 71 5.08 -5.72 -15.42
N PRO A 72 6.37 -5.88 -15.78
CA PRO A 72 6.84 -5.49 -17.10
C PRO A 72 5.94 -6.15 -18.16
N LYS A 73 5.43 -5.35 -19.10
CA LYS A 73 4.60 -5.86 -20.19
C LYS A 73 5.45 -6.82 -21.02
N ASP A 74 5.00 -8.05 -21.18
CA ASP A 74 5.65 -9.00 -22.08
C ASP A 74 5.51 -8.48 -23.53
N PRO A 75 6.62 -8.27 -24.26
CA PRO A 75 6.56 -7.78 -25.64
C PRO A 75 5.78 -8.71 -26.59
N ASP A 76 5.74 -10.01 -26.31
CA ASP A 76 5.11 -11.02 -27.17
C ASP A 76 3.64 -11.29 -26.80
N GLU A 77 3.17 -10.78 -25.65
CA GLU A 77 1.78 -10.92 -25.23
C GLU A 77 0.87 -9.97 -26.04
N LYS A 78 0.41 -10.47 -27.18
CA LYS A 78 -0.62 -9.79 -27.98
C LYS A 78 -1.93 -9.75 -27.23
N LYS A 79 -2.45 -8.53 -27.05
CA LYS A 79 -3.76 -8.26 -26.43
C LYS A 79 -4.92 -8.93 -27.19
N TRP A 80 -4.78 -9.05 -28.52
CA TRP A 80 -5.74 -9.70 -29.40
C TRP A 80 -5.07 -10.87 -30.11
N LYS A 81 -5.51 -12.09 -29.80
CA LYS A 81 -4.94 -13.32 -30.37
C LYS A 81 -5.38 -13.55 -31.82
N GLY A 82 -6.60 -13.11 -32.16
CA GLY A 82 -7.13 -13.08 -33.51
C GLY A 82 -6.70 -11.84 -34.31
N GLY A 83 -5.79 -11.03 -33.79
CA GLY A 83 -5.30 -9.82 -34.44
C GLY A 83 -6.39 -8.77 -34.66
N MET A 84 -6.31 -8.06 -35.80
CA MET A 84 -7.14 -6.89 -36.11
C MET A 84 -8.65 -7.20 -36.15
N GLY A 85 -9.03 -8.37 -36.69
CA GLY A 85 -10.43 -8.75 -36.79
C GLY A 85 -11.12 -8.87 -35.43
N GLU A 86 -10.42 -9.42 -34.44
CA GLU A 86 -10.92 -9.57 -33.08
C GLU A 86 -11.07 -8.19 -32.40
N PHE A 87 -10.10 -7.30 -32.58
CA PHE A 87 -10.17 -5.93 -32.07
C PHE A 87 -11.37 -5.17 -32.64
N LEU A 88 -11.55 -5.19 -33.97
CA LEU A 88 -12.67 -4.51 -34.63
C LEU A 88 -14.02 -5.09 -34.23
N GLN A 89 -14.12 -6.41 -34.07
CA GLN A 89 -15.33 -7.06 -33.60
C GLN A 89 -15.69 -6.63 -32.18
N ALA A 90 -14.69 -6.52 -31.28
CA ALA A 90 -14.91 -6.03 -29.93
C ALA A 90 -15.35 -4.56 -29.92
N VAL A 91 -14.75 -3.71 -30.76
CA VAL A 91 -15.17 -2.30 -30.91
C VAL A 91 -16.59 -2.19 -31.45
N ALA A 92 -16.94 -2.99 -32.47
CA ALA A 92 -18.29 -3.00 -33.05
C ALA A 92 -19.33 -3.48 -32.01
N ALA A 93 -18.99 -4.50 -31.22
CA ALA A 93 -19.84 -4.99 -30.14
C ALA A 93 -20.02 -3.95 -29.02
N ALA A 94 -18.97 -3.21 -28.67
CA ALA A 94 -19.03 -2.15 -27.66
C ALA A 94 -19.81 -0.91 -28.14
N SER A 95 -19.75 -0.58 -29.43
CA SER A 95 -20.45 0.55 -30.05
C SER A 95 -21.94 0.27 -30.32
N SER A 96 -22.35 -1.00 -30.28
CA SER A 96 -23.74 -1.40 -30.48
C SER A 96 -24.65 -0.91 -29.34
N PRO A 97 -25.88 -0.42 -29.61
CA PRO A 97 -26.80 -0.01 -28.55
C PRO A 97 -27.11 -1.17 -27.58
N GLY A 98 -26.77 -1.01 -26.30
CA GLY A 98 -26.89 -2.07 -25.29
C GLY A 98 -25.76 -3.11 -25.32
N GLY A 99 -24.71 -2.87 -26.10
CA GLY A 99 -23.53 -3.72 -26.21
C GLY A 99 -22.74 -3.80 -24.92
N ARG A 100 -22.08 -4.94 -24.71
CA ARG A 100 -21.17 -5.15 -23.58
C ARG A 100 -19.76 -4.77 -24.00
N MET A 101 -19.14 -3.83 -23.28
CA MET A 101 -17.76 -3.44 -23.52
C MET A 101 -16.80 -4.54 -23.05
N ASP A 102 -15.89 -4.97 -23.93
CA ASP A 102 -14.81 -5.89 -23.57
C ASP A 102 -13.83 -5.16 -22.63
N ASN A 103 -13.47 -5.78 -21.51
CA ASN A 103 -12.55 -5.20 -20.53
C ASN A 103 -11.19 -4.84 -21.14
N ARG A 104 -10.77 -5.53 -22.21
CA ARG A 104 -9.55 -5.21 -22.95
C ARG A 104 -9.63 -3.85 -23.63
N LEU A 105 -10.81 -3.36 -24.00
CA LEU A 105 -10.94 -2.02 -24.58
C LEU A 105 -10.78 -0.89 -23.54
N ILE A 106 -10.89 -1.22 -22.26
CA ILE A 106 -10.84 -0.24 -21.17
C ILE A 106 -9.38 0.08 -20.85
N TYR A 107 -8.97 1.32 -21.11
CA TYR A 107 -7.71 1.85 -20.61
C TYR A 107 -7.89 2.32 -19.16
N GLN A 108 -7.27 1.63 -18.20
CA GLN A 108 -7.29 2.01 -16.78
C GLN A 108 -6.44 3.24 -16.45
N ASN A 109 -5.65 3.74 -17.39
CA ASN A 109 -4.83 4.94 -17.21
C ASN A 109 -5.32 6.03 -18.16
N SER A 110 -5.93 7.06 -17.58
CA SER A 110 -6.44 8.25 -18.27
C SER A 110 -5.34 8.90 -19.11
N ALA A 111 -5.42 8.72 -20.43
CA ALA A 111 -4.52 9.38 -21.37
C ALA A 111 -4.81 10.90 -21.35
N THR A 112 -3.78 11.72 -21.13
CA THR A 112 -3.91 13.18 -20.94
C THR A 112 -4.15 13.95 -22.24
N GLY A 113 -4.21 13.28 -23.39
CA GLY A 113 -4.56 13.87 -24.68
C GLY A 113 -3.53 14.83 -25.26
N LEU A 114 -2.28 14.80 -24.76
CA LEU A 114 -1.22 15.73 -25.15
C LEU A 114 -0.47 15.32 -26.43
N ASN A 115 -0.45 14.03 -26.79
CA ASN A 115 0.31 13.53 -27.94
C ASN A 115 -0.33 12.29 -28.57
N GLU A 116 -0.57 12.33 -29.88
CA GLU A 116 -1.25 11.27 -30.66
C GLU A 116 -0.34 10.07 -31.00
N SER A 117 0.97 10.24 -30.91
CA SER A 117 1.95 9.19 -31.26
C SER A 117 2.30 8.25 -30.09
N VAL A 118 2.10 8.71 -28.85
CA VAL A 118 2.50 7.98 -27.63
C VAL A 118 1.26 7.59 -26.85
N THR A 119 1.00 6.29 -26.75
CA THR A 119 -0.22 5.76 -26.10
C THR A 119 -0.40 6.21 -24.65
N SER A 120 0.69 6.39 -23.92
CA SER A 120 0.63 6.88 -22.53
C SER A 120 0.31 8.37 -22.40
N GLU A 121 0.47 9.16 -23.48
CA GLU A 121 0.36 10.62 -23.46
C GLU A 121 -0.91 11.16 -24.14
N GLY A 122 -1.84 10.30 -24.54
CA GLY A 122 -2.98 10.71 -25.37
C GLY A 122 -2.98 10.17 -26.78
N GLY A 123 -2.23 9.09 -27.03
CA GLY A 123 -2.19 8.44 -28.33
C GLY A 123 -3.59 8.08 -28.83
N PHE A 124 -3.72 7.85 -30.14
CA PHE A 124 -4.98 7.36 -30.71
C PHE A 124 -5.56 6.26 -29.81
N MET A 125 -6.87 6.27 -29.54
CA MET A 125 -7.59 5.24 -28.75
C MET A 125 -7.57 3.84 -29.42
N LEU A 126 -6.65 3.65 -30.36
CA LEU A 126 -6.39 2.51 -31.16
C LEU A 126 -5.27 1.68 -30.53
N ASP A 127 -5.30 0.37 -30.76
CA ASP A 127 -4.24 -0.49 -30.26
C ASP A 127 -2.91 -0.23 -30.98
N ASN A 128 -1.79 -0.39 -30.28
CA ASN A 128 -0.44 -0.16 -30.83
C ASN A 128 -0.15 -1.09 -32.01
N ASP A 129 -0.58 -2.34 -31.91
CA ASP A 129 -0.41 -3.33 -32.97
C ASP A 129 -1.16 -2.93 -34.25
N PHE A 130 -2.30 -2.25 -34.10
CA PHE A 130 -3.03 -1.71 -35.25
C PHE A 130 -2.31 -0.52 -35.86
N ILE A 131 -1.84 0.42 -35.03
CA ILE A 131 -1.09 1.59 -35.49
C ILE A 131 0.14 1.16 -36.28
N GLN A 132 0.91 0.19 -35.77
CA GLN A 132 2.08 -0.36 -36.46
C GLN A 132 1.71 -1.00 -37.80
N GLY A 133 0.69 -1.86 -37.84
CA GLY A 133 0.24 -2.46 -39.10
C GLY A 133 -0.26 -1.44 -40.12
N LEU A 134 -0.93 -0.38 -39.67
CA LEU A 134 -1.36 0.73 -40.53
C LEU A 134 -0.16 1.51 -41.08
N PHE A 135 0.82 1.81 -40.24
CA PHE A 135 2.07 2.47 -40.67
C PHE A 135 2.84 1.61 -41.67
N ASP A 136 2.95 0.30 -41.45
CA ASP A 136 3.65 -0.61 -42.36
C ASP A 136 2.95 -0.69 -43.73
N ALA A 137 1.62 -0.81 -43.74
CA ALA A 137 0.85 -0.78 -44.98
C ALA A 137 0.98 0.56 -45.72
N MET A 138 0.88 1.67 -44.99
CA MET A 138 1.06 3.01 -45.54
C MET A 138 2.46 3.20 -46.14
N MET A 139 3.50 2.70 -45.46
CA MET A 139 4.88 2.77 -45.96
C MET A 139 5.10 1.87 -47.18
N ALA A 140 4.48 0.69 -47.21
CA ALA A 140 4.56 -0.23 -48.35
C ALA A 140 3.90 0.34 -49.61
N GLU A 141 2.75 1.02 -49.48
CA GLU A 141 2.05 1.64 -50.59
C GLU A 141 2.62 3.01 -50.99
N SER A 142 3.41 3.63 -50.11
CA SER A 142 3.95 4.97 -50.36
C SER A 142 5.03 4.97 -51.43
N GLN A 143 4.68 5.52 -52.59
CA GLN A 143 5.59 5.79 -53.71
C GLN A 143 6.75 6.73 -53.34
N VAL A 144 6.55 7.56 -52.31
CA VAL A 144 7.53 8.55 -51.87
C VAL A 144 8.42 7.99 -50.78
N ALA A 145 7.91 7.14 -49.86
CA ALA A 145 8.67 6.62 -48.72
C ALA A 145 9.98 5.93 -49.14
N ASN A 146 9.95 5.13 -50.21
CA ASN A 146 11.14 4.49 -50.80
C ASN A 146 12.20 5.48 -51.32
N ARG A 147 11.87 6.76 -51.49
CA ARG A 147 12.77 7.81 -51.99
C ARG A 147 13.31 8.73 -50.90
N ILE A 148 12.78 8.67 -49.68
CA ILE A 148 13.19 9.54 -48.56
C ILE A 148 13.98 8.78 -47.49
N ARG A 149 13.94 7.44 -47.47
CA ARG A 149 14.89 6.63 -46.71
C ARG A 149 16.20 6.53 -47.50
N MET A 150 17.15 7.41 -47.16
CA MET A 150 18.57 7.26 -47.42
C MET A 150 19.31 7.22 -46.09
#